data_AF-A0AAW9TPF1-F1
#
_entry.id   AF-A0AAW9TPF1-F1
#
_cell.length_a   1.000
_cell.length_b   1.000
_cell.length_c   1.000
_cell.angle_alpha   90.00
_cell.angle_beta   90.00
_cell.angle_gamma   90.00
#
_symmetry.space_group_name_H-M   'P 1'
#
loop_
_entity.id
_entity.type
_entity.pdbx_description
1 polymer ?
#
loop_
_entity_poly.entity_id
_entity_poly.type
_entity_poly.pdbx_seq_one_letter_code
_entity_poly.pdbx_strand_id
1 'polypeptide(L)'
;MAVAQFAMSAASSVMGFQAQKQQYETQQQVYENNRIAANRAAVNTMASTQNRILQEQAAASEEAQKLNIESAKGRATASVAAGEAGVAGLSVDALVADYYGQQGRFERTLDNNLQMQTDYLRGEMDAATAQAEGRINSVDQGTPPSFADAALRVLGGGLEAFTGYKRNQQLGS
;
A
#
# COMPACT_ATOMS: atom_id res chain seq x y z
N MET A 1 21.14 -49.52 -29.65
CA MET A 1 21.27 -48.04 -29.56
C MET A 1 19.94 -47.33 -29.25
N ALA A 2 18.82 -47.66 -29.91
CA ALA A 2 17.53 -46.97 -29.69
C ALA A 2 16.91 -47.11 -28.27
N VAL A 3 17.01 -48.27 -27.63
CA VAL A 3 16.47 -48.49 -26.26
C VAL A 3 17.26 -47.70 -25.20
N ALA A 4 18.57 -47.54 -25.39
CA ALA A 4 19.41 -46.74 -24.50
C ALA A 4 19.07 -45.23 -24.61
N GLN A 5 18.81 -44.73 -25.82
CA GLN A 5 18.35 -43.34 -26.02
C GLN A 5 16.96 -43.10 -25.42
N PHE A 6 16.03 -44.06 -25.51
CA PHE A 6 14.71 -43.96 -24.89
C PHE A 6 14.78 -43.97 -23.35
N ALA A 7 15.58 -44.86 -22.75
CA ALA A 7 15.79 -44.90 -21.30
C ALA A 7 16.45 -43.62 -20.75
N MET A 8 17.41 -43.04 -21.49
CA MET A 8 18.01 -41.74 -21.15
C MET A 8 16.99 -40.60 -21.24
N SER A 9 16.06 -40.63 -22.19
CA SER A 9 14.99 -39.61 -22.33
C SER A 9 13.94 -39.68 -21.21
N ALA A 10 13.60 -40.88 -20.73
CA ALA A 10 12.70 -41.05 -19.59
C ALA A 10 13.36 -40.64 -18.26
N ALA A 11 14.63 -41.01 -18.03
CA ALA A 11 15.35 -40.60 -16.81
C ALA A 11 15.56 -39.08 -16.74
N SER A 12 15.88 -38.43 -17.86
CA SER A 12 16.00 -36.96 -17.93
C SER A 12 14.67 -36.24 -17.69
N SER A 13 13.53 -36.83 -18.06
CA SER A 13 12.21 -36.24 -17.80
C SER A 13 11.82 -36.23 -16.31
N VAL A 14 12.17 -37.28 -15.56
CA VAL A 14 11.94 -37.35 -14.10
C VAL A 14 12.85 -36.37 -13.35
N MET A 15 14.12 -36.26 -13.75
CA MET A 15 15.02 -35.23 -13.21
C MET A 15 14.53 -33.82 -13.54
N GLY A 16 14.02 -33.59 -14.76
CA GLY A 16 13.41 -32.33 -15.16
C GLY A 16 12.17 -31.97 -14.34
N PHE A 17 11.35 -32.95 -13.95
CA PHE A 17 10.18 -32.72 -13.09
C PHE A 17 10.58 -32.34 -11.66
N GLN A 18 11.57 -33.01 -11.06
CA GLN A 18 12.07 -32.64 -9.73
C GLN A 18 12.69 -31.24 -9.73
N ALA A 19 13.46 -30.89 -10.76
CA ALA A 19 14.01 -29.54 -10.91
C ALA A 19 12.90 -28.48 -11.03
N GLN A 20 11.87 -28.72 -11.85
CA GLN A 20 10.70 -27.82 -11.96
C GLN A 20 9.95 -27.66 -10.64
N LYS A 21 9.79 -28.75 -9.87
CA LYS A 21 9.16 -28.70 -8.55
C LYS A 21 9.95 -27.87 -7.57
N GLN A 22 11.26 -28.07 -7.49
CA GLN A 22 12.12 -27.30 -6.59
C GLN A 22 12.16 -25.81 -6.97
N GLN A 23 12.15 -25.51 -8.26
CA GLN A 23 12.06 -24.13 -8.75
C GLN A 23 10.71 -23.47 -8.42
N TYR A 24 9.59 -24.21 -8.54
CA TYR A 24 8.28 -23.73 -8.12
C TYR A 24 8.21 -23.46 -6.61
N GLU A 25 8.69 -24.39 -5.78
CA GLU A 25 8.74 -24.22 -4.32
C GLU A 25 9.58 -23.00 -3.91
N THR A 26 10.71 -22.79 -4.58
CA THR A 26 11.57 -21.60 -4.35
C THR A 26 10.84 -20.32 -4.72
N GLN A 27 10.14 -20.27 -5.86
CA GLN A 27 9.36 -19.10 -6.27
C GLN A 27 8.23 -18.81 -5.29
N GLN A 28 7.53 -19.84 -4.82
CA GLN A 28 6.47 -19.68 -3.82
C GLN A 28 7.01 -19.18 -2.49
N GLN A 29 8.20 -19.63 -2.07
CA GLN A 29 8.84 -19.11 -0.87
C GLN A 29 9.23 -17.63 -1.01
N VAL A 30 9.74 -17.22 -2.18
CA VAL A 30 10.05 -15.82 -2.48
C VAL A 30 8.79 -14.96 -2.49
N TYR A 31 7.72 -15.43 -3.12
CA TYR A 31 6.42 -14.77 -3.12
C TYR A 31 5.88 -14.60 -1.69
N GLU A 32 5.89 -15.65 -0.88
CA GLU A 32 5.41 -15.58 0.51
C GLU A 32 6.20 -14.59 1.35
N ASN A 33 7.54 -14.64 1.24
CA ASN A 33 8.42 -13.71 1.95
C ASN A 33 8.20 -12.26 1.51
N ASN A 34 8.04 -12.03 0.20
CA ASN A 34 7.70 -10.72 -0.34
C ASN A 34 6.36 -10.24 0.22
N ARG A 35 5.35 -11.10 0.24
CA ARG A 35 4.02 -10.79 0.76
C ARG A 35 4.03 -10.41 2.22
N ILE A 36 4.73 -11.16 3.07
CA ILE A 36 4.87 -10.84 4.50
C ILE A 36 5.59 -9.51 4.68
N ALA A 37 6.69 -9.28 3.95
CA ALA A 37 7.46 -8.05 4.05
C ALA A 37 6.68 -6.82 3.57
N ALA A 38 5.96 -6.93 2.44
CA ALA A 38 5.15 -5.87 1.88
C ALA A 38 4.00 -5.48 2.81
N ASN A 39 3.26 -6.45 3.34
CA ASN A 39 2.19 -6.19 4.30
C ASN A 39 2.71 -5.57 5.59
N ARG A 40 3.83 -6.07 6.14
CA ARG A 40 4.46 -5.50 7.33
C ARG A 40 4.86 -4.04 7.10
N ALA A 41 5.44 -3.74 5.93
CA ALA A 41 5.80 -2.37 5.57
C ALA A 41 4.57 -1.46 5.50
N ALA A 42 3.48 -1.90 4.84
CA ALA A 42 2.24 -1.14 4.78
C ALA A 42 1.65 -0.87 6.18
N VAL A 43 1.54 -1.90 7.01
CA VAL A 43 1.03 -1.75 8.39
C VAL A 43 1.86 -0.77 9.20
N ASN A 44 3.19 -0.82 9.09
CA ASN A 44 4.08 0.12 9.78
C ASN A 44 3.86 1.56 9.29
N THR A 45 3.75 1.76 7.98
CA THR A 45 3.44 3.07 7.39
C THR A 45 2.09 3.57 7.91
N MET A 46 1.02 2.77 7.82
CA MET A 46 -0.31 3.13 8.31
C MET A 46 -0.30 3.49 9.80
N ALA A 47 0.39 2.71 10.63
CA ALA A 47 0.52 3.00 12.05
C ALA A 47 1.24 4.34 12.29
N SER A 48 2.31 4.63 11.54
CA SER A 48 3.02 5.91 11.65
C SER A 48 2.15 7.09 11.21
N THR A 49 1.40 6.93 10.11
CA THR A 49 0.47 7.93 9.57
C THR A 49 -0.69 8.18 10.54
N GLN A 50 -1.23 7.13 11.17
CA GLN A 50 -2.26 7.26 12.20
C GLN A 50 -1.75 8.04 13.43
N ASN A 51 -0.52 7.78 13.86
CA ASN A 51 0.10 8.57 14.93
C ASN A 51 0.24 10.05 14.53
N ARG A 52 0.58 10.33 13.27
CA ARG A 52 0.63 11.69 12.75
C ARG A 52 -0.74 12.36 12.76
N ILE A 53 -1.80 11.67 12.35
CA ILE A 53 -3.19 12.18 12.45
C ILE A 53 -3.51 12.58 13.90
N LEU A 54 -3.15 11.75 14.89
CA LEU A 54 -3.37 12.07 16.30
C LEU A 54 -2.58 13.31 16.76
N GLN A 55 -1.35 13.47 16.28
CA GLN A 55 -0.53 14.65 16.58
C GLN A 55 -1.13 15.93 15.99
N GLU A 56 -1.59 15.90 14.73
CA GLU A 56 -2.23 17.05 14.09
C GLU A 56 -3.55 17.42 14.79
N GLN A 57 -4.34 16.42 15.21
CA GLN A 57 -5.55 16.65 16.02
C GLN A 57 -5.23 17.28 17.37
N ALA A 58 -4.18 16.82 18.05
CA ALA A 58 -3.74 17.39 19.32
C ALA A 58 -3.26 18.83 19.14
N ALA A 59 -2.46 19.11 18.10
CA ALA A 59 -1.98 20.44 17.77
C ALA A 59 -3.13 21.40 17.45
N ALA A 60 -4.11 20.97 16.64
CA ALA A 60 -5.30 21.75 16.35
C ALA A 60 -6.13 22.01 17.61
N SER A 61 -6.29 21.02 18.50
CA SER A 61 -6.98 21.23 19.77
C SER A 61 -6.26 22.23 20.67
N GLU A 62 -4.93 22.21 20.72
CA GLU A 62 -4.14 23.18 21.50
C GLU A 62 -4.30 24.60 20.92
N GLU A 63 -4.25 24.74 19.60
CA GLU A 63 -4.42 26.02 18.92
C GLU A 63 -5.83 26.59 19.13
N ALA A 64 -6.86 25.74 19.05
CA ALA A 64 -8.24 26.13 19.37
C ALA A 64 -8.38 26.63 20.81
N GLN A 65 -7.72 25.99 21.78
CA GLN A 65 -7.73 26.45 23.17
C GLN A 65 -7.03 27.80 23.34
N LYS A 66 -5.87 28.01 22.69
CA LYS A 66 -5.17 29.30 22.71
C LYS A 66 -6.03 30.41 22.14
N LEU A 67 -6.65 30.17 20.98
CA LEU A 67 -7.55 31.12 20.34
C LEU A 67 -8.75 31.48 21.23
N ASN A 68 -9.32 30.49 21.93
CA ASN A 68 -10.41 30.71 22.87
C ASN A 68 -9.98 31.62 24.03
N ILE A 69 -8.81 31.35 24.62
CA ILE A 69 -8.24 32.15 25.72
C ILE A 69 -7.95 33.58 25.25
N GLU A 70 -7.34 33.74 24.09
CA GLU A 70 -7.02 35.05 23.51
C GLU A 70 -8.29 35.85 23.22
N SER A 71 -9.29 35.21 22.60
CA SER A 71 -10.58 35.84 22.32
C SER A 71 -11.32 36.22 23.61
N ALA A 72 -11.21 35.42 24.67
CA ALA A 72 -11.76 35.75 25.99
C ALA A 72 -11.05 36.95 26.62
N LYS A 73 -9.72 37.01 26.55
CA LYS A 73 -8.92 38.15 27.03
C LYS A 73 -9.26 39.43 26.25
N GLY A 74 -9.32 39.36 24.93
CA GLY A 74 -9.67 40.51 24.08
C GLY A 74 -11.05 41.08 24.42
N ARG A 75 -12.05 40.21 24.58
CA ARG A 75 -13.39 40.61 25.04
C ARG A 75 -13.37 41.22 26.45
N ALA A 76 -12.63 40.64 27.39
CA ALA A 76 -12.53 41.17 28.75
C ALA A 76 -11.87 42.56 28.77
N THR A 77 -10.77 42.75 28.04
CA THR A 77 -10.08 44.03 27.91
C THR A 77 -10.99 45.08 27.26
N ALA A 78 -11.71 44.72 26.20
CA ALA A 78 -12.68 45.60 25.56
C ALA A 78 -13.78 46.05 26.55
N SER A 79 -14.33 45.12 27.34
CA SER A 79 -15.35 45.41 28.35
C SER A 79 -14.83 46.31 29.47
N VAL A 80 -13.60 46.08 29.97
CA VAL A 80 -12.98 46.93 31.01
C VAL A 80 -12.72 48.33 30.48
N ALA A 81 -12.13 48.46 29.30
CA ALA A 81 -11.85 49.76 28.69
C ALA A 81 -13.13 50.58 28.44
N ALA A 82 -14.22 49.92 28.03
CA ALA A 82 -15.52 50.55 27.89
C ALA A 82 -16.08 51.07 29.24
N GLY A 83 -15.94 50.28 30.29
CA GLY A 83 -16.33 50.65 31.66
C GLY A 83 -15.52 51.84 32.20
N GLU A 84 -14.20 51.86 31.97
CA GLU A 84 -13.30 52.93 32.40
C GLU A 84 -13.52 54.23 31.60
N ALA A 85 -13.83 54.13 30.31
CA ALA A 85 -14.07 55.29 29.45
C ALA A 85 -15.48 55.89 29.63
N GLY A 86 -16.36 55.27 30.42
CA GLY A 86 -17.76 55.66 30.56
C GLY A 86 -18.58 55.50 29.27
N VAL A 87 -18.04 54.78 28.28
CA VAL A 87 -18.66 54.55 26.97
C VAL A 87 -19.46 53.25 27.07
N ALA A 88 -20.67 53.33 27.59
CA ALA A 88 -21.62 52.21 27.60
C ALA A 88 -22.52 52.28 26.35
N GLY A 89 -22.67 51.17 25.62
CA GLY A 89 -23.65 51.08 24.52
C GLY A 89 -23.20 50.26 23.30
N LEU A 90 -23.96 50.40 22.21
CA LEU A 90 -23.92 49.62 20.96
C LEU A 90 -22.52 49.40 20.35
N SER A 91 -21.57 50.32 20.59
CA SER A 91 -20.19 50.23 20.12
C SER A 91 -19.37 49.14 20.82
N VAL A 92 -19.63 48.87 22.10
CA VAL A 92 -18.97 47.81 22.87
C VAL A 92 -19.49 46.45 22.44
N ASP A 93 -20.81 46.33 22.25
CA ASP A 93 -21.45 45.13 21.75
C ASP A 93 -20.97 44.80 20.33
N ALA A 94 -20.79 45.82 19.48
CA ALA A 94 -20.23 45.65 18.14
C ALA A 94 -18.78 45.14 18.16
N LEU A 95 -17.94 45.65 19.07
CA LEU A 95 -16.55 45.20 19.21
C LEU A 95 -16.49 43.76 19.74
N VAL A 96 -17.30 43.41 20.74
CA VAL A 96 -17.39 42.04 21.25
C VAL A 96 -17.91 41.09 20.17
N ALA A 97 -18.90 41.51 19.38
CA ALA A 97 -19.41 40.75 18.24
C ALA A 97 -18.34 40.54 17.16
N ASP A 98 -17.49 41.54 16.90
CA ASP A 98 -16.38 41.39 15.97
C ASP A 98 -15.35 40.37 16.48
N TYR A 99 -15.03 40.35 17.79
CA TYR A 99 -14.18 39.31 18.37
C TYR A 99 -14.76 37.90 18.18
N TYR A 100 -16.06 37.70 18.40
CA TYR A 100 -16.71 36.42 18.11
C TYR A 100 -16.66 36.06 16.61
N GLY A 101 -16.87 37.07 15.74
CA GLY A 101 -16.78 36.89 14.29
C GLY A 101 -15.37 36.49 13.83
N GLN A 102 -14.34 37.12 14.40
CA GLN A 102 -12.94 36.78 14.15
C GLN A 102 -12.65 35.37 14.66
N GLN A 103 -12.97 35.07 15.92
CA GLN A 103 -12.81 33.75 16.51
C GLN A 103 -13.43 32.65 15.64
N GLY A 104 -14.70 32.80 15.26
CA GLY A 104 -15.39 31.79 14.44
C GLY A 104 -14.82 31.62 13.03
N ARG A 105 -14.22 32.68 12.44
CA ARG A 105 -13.49 32.57 11.17
C ARG A 105 -12.18 31.77 11.34
N PHE A 106 -11.45 32.01 12.42
CA PHE A 106 -10.23 31.28 12.74
C PHE A 106 -10.51 29.81 13.06
N GLU A 107 -11.49 29.51 13.91
CA GLU A 107 -11.90 28.14 14.23
C GLU A 107 -12.28 27.35 12.97
N ARG A 108 -13.10 27.93 12.09
CA ARG A 108 -13.45 27.29 10.82
C ARG A 108 -12.24 27.04 9.93
N THR A 109 -11.29 27.97 9.91
CA THR A 109 -10.06 27.81 9.11
C THR A 109 -9.20 26.69 9.67
N LEU A 110 -9.06 26.61 10.99
CA LEU A 110 -8.35 25.56 11.69
C LEU A 110 -8.97 24.19 11.44
N ASP A 111 -10.29 24.07 11.56
CA ASP A 111 -11.03 22.84 11.30
C ASP A 111 -10.88 22.38 9.85
N ASN A 112 -11.00 23.30 8.89
CA ASN A 112 -10.81 22.99 7.47
C ASN A 112 -9.39 22.49 7.19
N ASN A 113 -8.38 23.14 7.79
CA ASN A 113 -6.99 22.73 7.63
C ASN A 113 -6.74 21.34 8.21
N LEU A 114 -7.25 21.07 9.42
CA LEU A 114 -7.16 19.76 10.06
C LEU A 114 -7.85 18.68 9.23
N GLN A 115 -9.03 18.97 8.68
CA GLN A 115 -9.76 18.05 7.82
C GLN A 115 -8.96 17.73 6.55
N MET A 116 -8.51 18.74 5.81
CA MET A 116 -7.73 18.54 4.59
C MET A 116 -6.47 17.71 4.86
N GLN A 117 -5.78 17.99 5.96
CA GLN A 117 -4.56 17.28 6.33
C GLN A 117 -4.85 15.84 6.74
N THR A 118 -5.93 15.60 7.49
CA THR A 118 -6.37 14.25 7.85
C THR A 118 -6.75 13.43 6.61
N ASP A 119 -7.45 14.04 5.65
CA ASP A 119 -7.85 13.37 4.41
C ASP A 119 -6.65 13.06 3.52
N TYR A 120 -5.67 13.97 3.45
CA TYR A 120 -4.38 13.70 2.80
C TYR A 120 -3.67 12.49 3.43
N LEU A 121 -3.58 12.45 4.76
CA LEU A 121 -2.93 11.35 5.50
C LEU A 121 -3.69 10.03 5.31
N ARG A 122 -5.02 10.05 5.23
CA ARG A 122 -5.81 8.85 4.88
C ARG A 122 -5.47 8.36 3.47
N GLY A 123 -5.38 9.27 2.50
CA GLY A 123 -4.93 8.92 1.14
C GLY A 123 -3.52 8.31 1.12
N GLU A 124 -2.62 8.76 1.99
CA GLU A 124 -1.29 8.16 2.15
C GLU A 124 -1.34 6.72 2.67
N MET A 125 -2.29 6.41 3.57
CA MET A 125 -2.53 5.03 4.02
C MET A 125 -3.08 4.14 2.90
N ASP A 126 -4.01 4.65 2.08
CA ASP A 126 -4.53 3.93 0.92
C ASP A 126 -3.42 3.66 -0.11
N ALA A 127 -2.57 4.67 -0.36
CA ALA A 127 -1.42 4.53 -1.23
C ALA A 127 -0.40 3.50 -0.71
N ALA A 128 -0.17 3.44 0.61
CA ALA A 128 0.69 2.44 1.22
C ALA A 128 0.16 1.01 0.99
N THR A 129 -1.17 0.84 1.09
CA THR A 129 -1.85 -0.43 0.81
C THR A 129 -1.71 -0.81 -0.66
N ALA A 130 -2.03 0.10 -1.58
CA ALA A 130 -1.87 -0.11 -3.02
C ALA A 130 -0.41 -0.42 -3.42
N GLN A 131 0.56 0.24 -2.76
CA GLN A 131 1.98 -0.03 -3.00
C GLN A 131 2.38 -1.43 -2.52
N ALA A 132 1.85 -1.90 -1.39
CA ALA A 132 2.08 -3.27 -0.94
C ALA A 132 1.45 -4.29 -1.91
N GLU A 133 0.22 -4.06 -2.36
CA GLU A 133 -0.43 -4.90 -3.37
C GLU A 133 0.39 -4.96 -4.66
N GLY A 134 0.88 -3.82 -5.16
CA GLY A 134 1.73 -3.78 -6.34
C GLY A 134 3.04 -4.57 -6.17
N ARG A 135 3.68 -4.47 -5.00
CA ARG A 135 4.88 -5.25 -4.68
C ARG A 135 4.58 -6.75 -4.66
N ILE A 136 3.48 -7.17 -4.05
CA ILE A 136 3.04 -8.57 -4.00
C ILE A 136 2.78 -9.09 -5.41
N ASN A 137 1.99 -8.36 -6.19
CA ASN A 137 1.55 -8.76 -7.53
C ASN A 137 2.68 -8.74 -8.56
N SER A 138 3.80 -8.06 -8.27
CA SER A 138 4.98 -8.05 -9.14
C SER A 138 5.87 -9.30 -9.02
N VAL A 139 5.61 -10.16 -8.03
CA VAL A 139 6.35 -11.43 -7.88
C VAL A 139 5.54 -12.56 -8.51
N ASP A 140 6.16 -13.24 -9.47
CA ASP A 140 5.59 -14.43 -10.10
C ASP A 140 5.49 -15.59 -9.08
N GLN A 141 4.32 -16.23 -9.03
CA GLN A 141 4.06 -17.42 -8.20
C GLN A 141 4.52 -18.71 -8.89
N GLY A 142 4.89 -18.62 -10.17
CA GLY A 142 5.24 -19.75 -11.01
C GLY A 142 4.03 -20.62 -11.33
N THR A 143 4.21 -21.54 -12.29
CA THR A 143 3.18 -22.54 -12.63
C THR A 143 3.50 -23.86 -11.92
N PRO A 144 2.53 -24.49 -11.23
CA PRO A 144 2.77 -25.79 -10.60
C PRO A 144 3.13 -26.84 -11.65
N PRO A 145 4.14 -27.68 -11.41
CA PRO A 145 4.56 -28.70 -12.37
C PRO A 145 3.46 -29.76 -12.58
N SER A 146 3.10 -29.99 -13.84
CA SER A 146 2.13 -31.00 -14.27
C SER A 146 2.84 -32.30 -14.67
N PHE A 147 2.43 -33.43 -14.09
CA PHE A 147 2.94 -34.75 -14.50
C PHE A 147 2.46 -35.13 -15.92
N ALA A 148 1.26 -34.67 -16.31
CA ALA A 148 0.75 -34.87 -17.65
C ALA A 148 1.59 -34.12 -18.70
N ASP A 149 2.05 -32.90 -18.41
CA ASP A 149 2.93 -32.13 -19.31
C ASP A 149 4.30 -32.79 -19.44
N ALA A 150 4.83 -33.31 -18.32
CA ALA A 150 6.07 -34.08 -18.33
C ALA A 150 5.93 -35.35 -19.20
N ALA A 151 4.81 -36.08 -19.07
CA ALA A 151 4.53 -37.26 -19.87
C ALA A 151 4.33 -36.93 -21.37
N LEU A 152 3.66 -35.82 -21.69
CA LEU A 152 3.47 -35.34 -23.06
C LEU A 152 4.79 -34.97 -23.73
N ARG A 153 5.75 -34.32 -23.02
CA ARG A 153 7.09 -34.05 -23.57
C ARG A 153 7.87 -35.32 -23.88
N VAL A 154 7.79 -36.33 -23.01
CA VAL A 154 8.44 -37.63 -23.24
C VAL A 154 7.86 -38.32 -24.46
N LEU A 155 6.53 -38.33 -24.58
CA LEU A 155 5.83 -38.91 -25.73
C LEU A 155 6.15 -38.15 -27.03
N GLY A 156 6.12 -36.81 -27.01
CA GLY A 156 6.44 -35.96 -28.15
C GLY A 156 7.89 -36.13 -28.63
N GLY A 157 8.86 -36.08 -27.72
CA GLY A 157 10.28 -36.31 -28.05
C GLY A 157 10.57 -37.72 -28.55
N GLY A 158 9.85 -38.73 -28.03
CA GLY A 158 9.91 -40.11 -28.53
C GLY A 158 9.37 -40.26 -29.95
N LEU A 159 8.27 -39.57 -30.28
CA LEU A 159 7.67 -39.58 -31.62
C LEU A 159 8.52 -38.84 -32.65
N GLU A 160 9.13 -37.71 -32.29
CA GLU A 160 10.06 -36.97 -33.16
C GLU A 160 11.34 -37.76 -33.44
N ALA A 161 11.90 -38.42 -32.42
CA ALA A 161 13.05 -39.30 -32.60
C ALA A 161 12.73 -40.48 -33.54
N PHE A 162 11.53 -41.06 -33.42
CA PHE A 162 11.10 -42.18 -34.26
C PHE A 162 10.80 -41.76 -35.70
N THR A 163 10.15 -40.62 -35.91
CA THR A 163 9.85 -40.08 -37.25
C THR A 163 11.10 -39.58 -37.96
N GLY A 164 12.06 -38.96 -37.25
CA GLY A 164 13.37 -38.59 -37.78
C GLY A 164 14.20 -39.81 -38.22
N TYR A 165 14.15 -40.90 -37.46
CA TYR A 165 14.80 -42.17 -37.83
C TYR A 165 14.24 -42.76 -39.13
N LYS A 166 12.91 -42.80 -39.28
CA LYS A 166 12.26 -43.28 -40.51
C LYS A 166 12.55 -42.39 -41.72
N ARG A 167 12.60 -41.08 -41.54
CA ARG A 167 12.93 -40.11 -42.60
C ARG A 167 14.36 -40.28 -43.11
N ASN A 168 15.32 -40.51 -42.21
CA ASN A 168 16.71 -40.77 -42.57
C ASN A 168 16.91 -42.13 -43.26
N GLN A 169 16.09 -43.14 -42.94
CA GLN A 169 16.10 -44.41 -43.67
C GLN A 169 15.56 -44.30 -45.10
N GLN A 170 14.64 -43.36 -45.38
CA GLN A 170 14.08 -43.14 -46.71
C GLN A 170 14.96 -42.26 -47.61
N LEU A 171 15.89 -41.50 -47.05
CA LEU A 171 16.86 -40.67 -47.79
C LEU A 171 18.18 -41.39 -48.06
N GLY A 172 18.37 -42.58 -47.49
CA GLY A 172 19.57 -43.42 -47.65
C GLY A 172 19.40 -44.65 -48.55
N SER A 173 18.30 -44.74 -49.31
CA SER A 173 18.03 -45.77 -50.32
C SER A 173 17.91 -45.16 -51.71
#